data_AF-A0A7C5GPC7-F1
#
_entry.id   AF-A0A7C5GPC7-F1
#
_cell.length_a   1.000
_cell.length_b   1.000
_cell.length_c   1.000
_cell.angle_alpha   90.00
_cell.angle_beta   90.00
_cell.angle_gamma   90.00
#
_symmetry.space_group_name_H-M   'P 1'
#
loop_
_entity.id
_entity.type
_entity.pdbx_description
1 polymer ?
#
loop_
_entity_poly.entity_id
_entity_poly.type
_entity_poly.pdbx_seq_one_letter_code
_entity_poly.pdbx_strand_id
1 'polypeptide(L)'
;VITHGTDTMVDSAQVLGQALQQQTLQDKTIVLLGAMIPYELKQSDSLFNLGSALTAAQCLTQGVYICMNGQVFSWDNVMKNRGKGVFCEQNP
;
A
#
# COMPACT_ATOMS: atom_id res chain seq x y z
N VAL A 1 8.23 -0.22 -5.51
CA VAL A 1 7.68 -0.85 -4.28
C VAL A 1 8.38 -0.22 -3.08
N ILE A 2 7.63 0.13 -2.03
CA ILE A 2 8.14 0.78 -0.81
C ILE A 2 7.64 0.00 0.40
N THR A 3 8.55 -0.45 1.27
CA THR A 3 8.16 -0.96 2.60
C THR A 3 7.95 0.22 3.53
N HIS A 4 6.88 0.17 4.33
CA HIS A 4 6.49 1.27 5.20
C HIS A 4 5.78 0.75 6.47
N GLY A 5 5.93 1.49 7.58
CA GLY A 5 5.15 1.23 8.79
C GLY A 5 3.66 1.46 8.55
N THR A 6 2.79 0.58 9.06
CA THR A 6 1.35 0.62 8.72
C THR A 6 0.60 1.80 9.34
N ASP A 7 1.15 2.49 10.34
CA ASP A 7 0.45 3.53 11.09
C ASP A 7 0.18 4.81 10.29
N THR A 8 1.12 5.20 9.42
CA THR A 8 1.06 6.41 8.59
C THR A 8 1.21 6.08 7.09
N MET A 9 1.10 4.81 6.72
CA MET A 9 1.23 4.37 5.32
C MET A 9 0.20 5.03 4.40
N VAL A 10 -1.03 5.22 4.88
CA VAL A 10 -2.09 5.92 4.14
C VAL A 10 -1.69 7.37 3.88
N ASP A 11 -1.17 8.07 4.89
CA ASP A 11 -0.72 9.47 4.79
C ASP A 11 0.41 9.60 3.74
N SER A 12 1.41 8.71 3.80
CA SER A 12 2.49 8.66 2.81
C SER A 12 1.99 8.37 1.40
N ALA A 13 1.03 7.44 1.25
CA ALA A 13 0.42 7.14 -0.04
C ALA A 13 -0.30 8.37 -0.62
N GLN A 14 -0.99 9.15 0.22
CA GLN A 14 -1.67 10.38 -0.21
C GLN A 14 -0.70 11.45 -0.69
N VAL A 15 0.40 11.68 0.03
CA VAL A 15 1.45 12.62 -0.40
C VAL A 15 2.03 12.22 -1.76
N LEU A 16 2.31 10.92 -1.94
CA LEU A 16 2.83 10.40 -3.21
C LEU A 16 1.81 10.50 -4.35
N GLY A 17 0.53 10.23 -4.06
CA GLY A 17 -0.56 10.36 -5.02
C GLY A 17 -0.75 11.80 -5.51
N GLN A 18 -0.67 12.77 -4.60
CA GLN A 18 -0.69 14.20 -4.95
C GLN A 18 0.54 14.60 -5.80
N ALA A 19 1.73 14.09 -5.48
CA ALA A 19 2.94 14.34 -6.28
C ALA A 19 2.85 13.75 -7.70
N LEU A 20 2.09 12.66 -7.88
CA LEU A 20 1.79 12.08 -9.19
C LEU A 20 0.87 13.01 -10.01
N GLN A 21 -0.16 13.59 -9.38
CA GLN A 21 -1.02 14.59 -10.03
C GLN A 21 -0.25 15.85 -10.46
N GLN A 22 0.79 16.22 -9.70
CA GLN A 22 1.70 17.32 -10.03
C GLN A 22 2.77 16.95 -11.07
N GLN A 23 2.59 15.85 -11.80
CA GLN A 23 3.46 15.35 -12.88
C GLN A 23 4.92 15.05 -12.50
N THR A 24 5.27 15.10 -11.21
CA THR A 24 6.64 14.78 -10.76
C THR A 24 6.93 13.27 -10.83
N LEU A 25 5.88 12.45 -10.75
CA LEU A 25 5.96 10.98 -10.75
C LEU A 25 5.15 10.34 -11.90
N GLN A 26 4.89 11.07 -12.98
CA GLN A 26 3.91 10.72 -14.02
C GLN A 26 4.13 9.39 -14.77
N ASP A 27 5.25 8.70 -14.57
CA ASP A 27 5.55 7.42 -15.21
C ASP A 27 5.89 6.29 -14.23
N LYS A 28 5.39 6.36 -12.99
CA LYS A 28 5.69 5.38 -11.94
C LYS A 28 4.45 4.63 -11.48
N THR A 29 4.59 3.31 -11.34
CA THR A 29 3.71 2.48 -10.52
C THR A 29 4.36 2.31 -9.14
N ILE A 30 3.81 2.96 -8.13
CA ILE A 30 4.32 2.97 -6.77
C ILE A 30 3.37 2.15 -5.91
N VAL A 31 3.89 1.11 -5.27
CA VAL A 31 3.12 0.26 -4.37
C VAL A 31 3.76 0.28 -3.00
N LEU A 32 3.02 0.75 -2.00
CA LEU A 32 3.41 0.69 -0.60
C LEU A 32 2.91 -0.63 0.00
N LEU A 33 3.73 -1.22 0.86
CA LEU A 33 3.35 -2.38 1.65
C LEU A 33 3.93 -2.28 3.06
N GLY A 34 3.43 -3.13 3.94
CA GLY A 34 3.99 -3.34 5.26
C GLY A 34 3.61 -4.71 5.78
N ALA A 35 3.63 -4.86 7.09
CA ALA A 35 3.17 -6.05 7.77
C ALA A 35 2.45 -5.63 9.05
N MET A 36 1.39 -6.36 9.41
CA MET A 36 0.76 -6.22 10.72
C MET A 36 1.56 -6.99 11.79
N ILE A 37 2.28 -8.04 11.37
CA ILE A 37 3.14 -8.85 12.23
C ILE A 37 4.60 -8.70 11.76
N PRO A 38 5.55 -8.28 12.62
CA PRO A 38 6.96 -8.19 12.27
C PRO A 38 7.51 -9.44 11.59
N TYR A 39 8.40 -9.28 10.61
CA TYR A 39 8.93 -10.37 9.78
C TYR A 39 9.61 -11.47 10.60
N GLU A 40 10.26 -11.11 11.71
CA GLU A 40 10.97 -12.02 12.60
C GLU A 40 10.04 -12.99 13.35
N LEU A 41 8.74 -12.68 13.42
CA LEU A 41 7.75 -13.50 14.11
C LEU A 41 7.10 -14.51 13.15
N LYS A 42 6.77 -15.69 13.69
CA LYS A 42 6.06 -16.74 12.94
C LYS A 42 4.72 -16.20 12.43
N GLN A 43 4.32 -16.69 11.25
CA GLN A 43 3.06 -16.33 10.59
C GLN A 43 2.94 -14.84 10.23
N SER A 44 4.07 -14.16 10.04
CA SER A 44 4.09 -12.81 9.49
C SER A 44 3.45 -12.75 8.10
N ASP A 45 2.67 -11.71 7.85
CA ASP A 45 2.06 -11.37 6.57
C ASP A 45 3.06 -10.68 5.61
N SER A 46 4.27 -10.35 6.07
CA SER A 46 5.26 -9.56 5.34
C SER A 46 5.66 -10.14 3.98
N LEU A 47 5.99 -11.44 3.89
CA LEU A 47 6.39 -12.07 2.62
C LEU A 47 5.24 -12.14 1.63
N PHE A 48 4.03 -12.41 2.13
CA PHE A 48 2.82 -12.44 1.30
C PHE A 48 2.51 -11.04 0.74
N ASN A 49 2.56 -10.01 1.58
CA ASN A 49 2.37 -8.63 1.15
C ASN A 49 3.48 -8.18 0.18
N LEU A 50 4.73 -8.60 0.39
CA LEU A 50 5.85 -8.29 -0.50
C LEU A 50 5.67 -8.89 -1.88
N GLY A 51 5.34 -10.19 -1.96
CA GLY A 51 5.03 -10.84 -3.23
C GLY A 51 3.89 -10.14 -3.95
N SER A 52 2.80 -9.86 -3.22
CA SER A 52 1.63 -9.14 -3.75
C SER A 52 1.99 -7.75 -4.29
N ALA A 53 2.83 -7.00 -3.58
CA ALA A 53 3.25 -5.67 -3.99
C ALA A 53 4.17 -5.68 -5.23
N LEU A 54 5.07 -6.66 -5.34
CA LEU A 54 5.91 -6.85 -6.52
C LEU A 54 5.08 -7.20 -7.76
N THR A 55 4.07 -8.06 -7.61
CA THR A 55 3.13 -8.38 -8.69
C THR A 55 2.30 -7.15 -9.08
N ALA A 56 1.73 -6.45 -8.11
CA ALA A 56 0.94 -5.23 -8.35
C ALA A 56 1.75 -4.16 -9.10
N ALA A 57 3.02 -3.95 -8.73
CA ALA A 57 3.88 -2.98 -9.40
C ALA A 57 4.16 -3.30 -10.89
N GLN A 58 4.05 -4.56 -11.29
CA GLN A 58 4.26 -5.02 -12.67
C GLN A 58 2.96 -5.08 -13.48
N CYS A 59 1.82 -5.32 -12.82
CA CYS A 59 0.54 -5.57 -13.49
C CYS A 59 -0.36 -4.32 -13.54
N LEU A 60 -0.22 -3.37 -12.62
CA LEU A 60 -1.08 -2.19 -12.56
C LEU A 60 -0.54 -1.05 -13.41
N THR A 61 -1.46 -0.23 -13.88
CA THR A 61 -1.14 1.04 -14.54
C THR A 61 -0.46 2.01 -13.58
N GLN A 62 0.21 3.01 -14.16
CA GLN A 62 0.84 4.11 -13.43
C GLN A 62 -0.10 4.67 -12.35
N GLY A 63 0.42 4.90 -11.15
CA GLY A 63 -0.40 5.23 -9.99
C GLY A 63 0.29 4.90 -8.67
N VAL A 64 -0.37 5.28 -7.56
CA VAL A 64 0.06 4.96 -6.20
C VAL A 64 -0.95 4.04 -5.54
N TYR A 65 -0.47 2.95 -4.95
CA TYR A 65 -1.29 1.89 -4.38
C TYR A 65 -0.78 1.41 -3.02
N ILE A 66 -1.66 0.81 -2.24
CA ILE A 66 -1.31 0.06 -1.03
C ILE A 66 -1.65 -1.42 -1.23
N CYS A 67 -0.71 -2.32 -0.96
CA CYS A 67 -0.93 -3.77 -0.93
C CYS A 67 -0.90 -4.29 0.50
N MET A 68 -2.07 -4.59 1.07
CA MET A 68 -2.26 -5.13 2.41
C MET A 68 -3.48 -6.04 2.44
N ASN A 69 -3.51 -7.03 3.35
CA ASN A 69 -4.68 -7.91 3.56
C ASN A 69 -5.14 -8.67 2.30
N GLY A 70 -4.21 -8.97 1.38
CA GLY A 70 -4.51 -9.66 0.11
C GLY A 70 -5.28 -8.81 -0.90
N GLN A 71 -5.31 -7.49 -0.71
CA GLN A 71 -6.01 -6.55 -1.57
C GLN A 71 -5.05 -5.43 -2.03
N VAL A 72 -5.44 -4.77 -3.11
CA VAL A 72 -4.78 -3.56 -3.62
C VAL A 72 -5.77 -2.41 -3.48
N PHE A 73 -5.35 -1.33 -2.83
CA PHE A 73 -6.15 -0.12 -2.69
C PHE A 73 -5.49 1.05 -3.42
N SER A 74 -6.28 1.91 -4.05
CA SER A 74 -5.77 3.19 -4.57
C SER A 74 -5.47 4.14 -3.41
N TRP A 75 -4.47 5.01 -3.59
CA TRP A 75 -4.03 5.96 -2.57
C TRP A 75 -5.14 6.91 -2.07
N ASP A 76 -6.14 7.17 -2.91
CA ASP A 76 -7.27 8.06 -2.66
C ASP A 76 -8.52 7.34 -2.12
N ASN A 77 -8.56 6.00 -2.14
CA ASN A 77 -9.64 5.20 -1.59
C ASN A 77 -9.11 4.11 -0.65
N VAL A 78 -8.46 4.53 0.44
CA VAL A 78 -7.91 3.60 1.43
C VAL A 78 -7.89 4.21 2.83
N MET A 79 -8.16 3.37 3.84
CA MET A 79 -7.96 3.70 5.24
C MET A 79 -7.50 2.48 6.04
N LYS A 80 -6.75 2.70 7.13
CA LYS A 80 -6.43 1.67 8.12
C LYS A 80 -7.52 1.63 9.18
N ASN A 81 -8.34 0.58 9.17
CA ASN A 81 -9.25 0.29 10.27
C ASN A 81 -8.47 -0.27 11.45
N ARG A 82 -8.07 0.60 12.38
CA ARG A 82 -7.28 0.23 13.56
C ARG A 82 -8.01 -0.73 14.51
N GLY A 83 -9.33 -0.61 14.63
CA GLY A 83 -10.13 -1.50 15.47
C GLY A 83 -10.16 -2.94 14.97
N LYS A 84 -10.06 -3.14 13.65
CA LYS A 84 -10.01 -4.46 13.01
C LYS A 84 -8.60 -4.92 12.63
N GLY A 85 -7.61 -4.03 12.65
CA GLY A 85 -6.24 -4.32 12.21
C GLY A 85 -6.12 -4.60 10.72
N VAL A 86 -6.97 -3.99 9.89
CA VAL A 86 -6.99 -4.20 8.43
C VAL A 86 -7.08 -2.89 7.66
N PHE A 87 -6.71 -2.92 6.38
CA PHE A 87 -6.97 -1.88 5.42
C PHE A 87 -8.30 -2.13 4.70
N CYS A 88 -9.02 -1.06 4.39
CA CYS A 88 -10.27 -1.12 3.63
C CYS A 88 -10.45 0.16 2.81
N GLU A 89 -11.33 0.12 1.82
CA GLU A 89 -11.76 1.30 1.09
C GLU A 89 -12.48 2.29 2.00
N GLN A 90 -12.33 3.60 1.73
CA GLN A 90 -13.02 4.65 2.49
C GLN A 90 -14.51 4.72 2.12
N ASN A 91 -14.84 4.46 0.86
CA ASN A 91 -16.20 4.43 0.32
C ASN A 91 -16.47 3.07 -0.34
N PRO A 92 -16.88 2.05 0.45
CA PRO A 92 -17.15 0.69 -0.05
C PRO A 92 -18.46 0.59 -0.86
#